data_AF-A0A7T2TY93-F1
#
_entry.id   AF-A0A7T2TY93-F1
#
_cell.length_a   1.000
_cell.length_b   1.000
_cell.length_c   1.000
_cell.angle_alpha   90.00
_cell.angle_beta   90.00
_cell.angle_gamma   90.00
#
_symmetry.space_group_name_H-M   'P 1'
#
loop_
_entity.id
_entity.type
_entity.pdbx_description
1 polymer ?
#
loop_
_entity_poly.entity_id
_entity_poly.type
_entity_poly.pdbx_seq_one_letter_code
_entity_poly.pdbx_strand_id
1 'polypeptide(L)'
;MNLDDACSLSIEHLAAHGPSDITRESLETALILAHKAELISEVRAKVRGGDVNGMGFKPVQYILTPKNRYVFDYRKAAIIDPLCLAKYTAIVLQAAKQIEGARIPVSERIVFSARFAPNEGAIFDKNIGYGDWRERVKELANDSSCKYVVQCDIASFYDRINIHRVESTLLSIGVDKQIVSALNGLLLLWSKKDSYGIPVGNAASRIVAEAALIDIDRYLIDEGVKFVRYVDDFRIFAPDLITAQRWMNLLTTRLFRDGLMLNTGKTKLYLASKDDEVAVNQPDDTPEAIIKKVTKLTGGYNRVARTFIMPASDKYDAFEKIDIPQEIEVLKATGIPEFSGIQKLIISCLVQQKFNLLEKVAILCGEYLYSLEYFVDMLLKNSDVIPLENKENITSHYSQLVLSSGFGALEWHQATLAKLLSSEGYFRKAALIHIVKAPAKDSVTYPSMIALEGLRGHLTREEFRTIREWFDRCDEWEKRRVISASIAMPEDERKAWGRAIKPMLQADFLATKMAENLIRELMSNLVYGGWSAGNEKAVAVS
;
A
#
# COMPACT_ATOMS: atom_id res chain seq x y z
N MET A 1 -9.02 25.09 -2.85
CA MET A 1 -9.59 25.01 -1.46
C MET A 1 -8.81 26.00 -0.60
N ASN A 2 -9.43 26.67 0.38
CA ASN A 2 -8.64 27.54 1.28
C ASN A 2 -7.76 26.69 2.22
N LEU A 3 -6.78 27.32 2.88
CA LEU A 3 -5.83 26.61 3.73
C LEU A 3 -6.49 25.88 4.91
N ASP A 4 -7.50 26.48 5.54
CA ASP A 4 -8.12 25.94 6.75
C ASP A 4 -8.95 24.69 6.46
N ASP A 5 -9.71 24.71 5.35
CA ASP A 5 -10.43 23.55 4.86
C ASP A 5 -9.47 22.43 4.42
N ALA A 6 -8.36 22.80 3.75
CA ALA A 6 -7.36 21.83 3.31
C ALA A 6 -6.63 21.13 4.47
N CYS A 7 -6.31 21.87 5.55
CA CYS A 7 -5.71 21.28 6.75
C CYS A 7 -6.70 20.35 7.46
N SER A 8 -7.97 20.77 7.54
CA SER A 8 -9.03 19.97 8.19
C SER A 8 -9.27 18.67 7.43
N LEU A 9 -9.48 18.75 6.10
CA LEU A 9 -9.70 17.59 5.24
C LEU A 9 -8.48 16.65 5.22
N SER A 10 -7.26 17.19 5.23
CA SER A 10 -6.03 16.40 5.30
C SER A 10 -6.00 15.51 6.55
N ILE A 11 -6.26 16.07 7.72
CA ILE A 11 -6.27 15.31 8.97
C ILE A 11 -7.46 14.35 9.04
N GLU A 12 -8.63 14.76 8.55
CA GLU A 12 -9.81 13.88 8.45
C GLU A 12 -9.54 12.65 7.60
N HIS A 13 -8.90 12.85 6.45
CA HIS A 13 -8.52 11.78 5.56
C HIS A 13 -7.56 10.80 6.24
N LEU A 14 -6.50 11.30 6.87
CA LEU A 14 -5.53 10.45 7.56
C LEU A 14 -6.14 9.72 8.77
N ALA A 15 -7.07 10.33 9.48
CA ALA A 15 -7.80 9.69 10.58
C ALA A 15 -8.72 8.56 10.10
N ALA A 16 -9.36 8.73 8.94
CA ALA A 16 -10.31 7.76 8.39
C ALA A 16 -9.63 6.62 7.60
N HIS A 17 -8.57 6.95 6.86
CA HIS A 17 -7.95 6.05 5.88
C HIS A 17 -6.51 5.66 6.20
N GLY A 18 -5.87 6.32 7.16
CA GLY A 18 -4.48 6.10 7.53
C GLY A 18 -3.46 6.82 6.63
N PRO A 19 -2.16 6.73 6.97
CA PRO A 19 -1.08 7.39 6.23
C PRO A 19 -0.72 6.75 4.88
N SER A 20 -0.92 5.45 4.72
CA SER A 20 -0.56 4.72 3.50
C SER A 20 -1.65 3.79 3.02
N ASP A 21 -1.71 3.59 1.70
CA ASP A 21 -2.49 2.53 1.05
C ASP A 21 -1.67 1.24 0.80
N ILE A 22 -0.38 1.23 1.17
CA ILE A 22 0.53 0.08 1.01
C ILE A 22 0.92 -0.48 2.37
N THR A 23 1.39 0.38 3.28
CA THR A 23 1.76 0.01 4.65
C THR A 23 0.60 0.30 5.60
N ARG A 24 0.73 -0.14 6.86
CA ARG A 24 -0.30 -0.02 7.89
C ARG A 24 0.27 0.56 9.18
N GLU A 25 -0.08 1.80 9.48
CA GLU A 25 0.35 2.55 10.65
C GLU A 25 -0.80 2.73 11.67
N SER A 26 -1.27 1.63 12.25
CA SER A 26 -2.43 1.59 13.17
C SER A 26 -2.29 2.53 14.36
N LEU A 27 -1.10 2.59 14.96
CA LEU A 27 -0.81 3.47 16.09
C LEU A 27 -0.99 4.94 15.70
N GLU A 28 -0.45 5.35 14.55
CA GLU A 28 -0.55 6.72 14.05
C GLU A 28 -2.00 7.11 13.75
N THR A 29 -2.76 6.24 13.08
CA THR A 29 -4.18 6.51 12.80
C THR A 29 -4.95 6.76 14.10
N ALA A 30 -4.72 5.95 15.13
CA ALA A 30 -5.36 6.12 16.43
C ALA A 30 -4.95 7.44 17.12
N LEU A 31 -3.65 7.79 17.07
CA LEU A 31 -3.15 9.03 17.66
C LEU A 31 -3.66 10.28 16.92
N ILE A 32 -3.76 10.21 15.59
CA ILE A 32 -4.33 11.29 14.78
C ILE A 32 -5.79 11.51 15.13
N LEU A 33 -6.57 10.42 15.27
CA LEU A 33 -7.96 10.49 15.69
C LEU A 33 -8.10 11.12 17.09
N ALA A 34 -7.26 10.71 18.04
CA ALA A 34 -7.29 11.21 19.41
C ALA A 34 -6.89 12.69 19.56
N HIS A 35 -5.98 13.19 18.71
CA HIS A 35 -5.43 14.55 18.78
C HIS A 35 -5.78 15.42 17.57
N LYS A 36 -6.92 15.12 16.91
CA LYS A 36 -7.34 15.73 15.65
C LYS A 36 -7.29 17.26 15.64
N ALA A 37 -7.91 17.92 16.63
CA ALA A 37 -8.01 19.38 16.67
C ALA A 37 -6.65 20.07 16.86
N GLU A 38 -5.80 19.51 17.71
CA GLU A 38 -4.45 20.02 17.96
C GLU A 38 -3.56 19.83 16.71
N LEU A 39 -3.68 18.69 16.02
CA LEU A 39 -2.97 18.42 14.77
C LEU A 39 -3.38 19.37 13.65
N ILE A 40 -4.68 19.65 13.48
CA ILE A 40 -5.14 20.63 12.49
C ILE A 40 -4.48 22.00 12.74
N SER A 41 -4.41 22.41 14.01
CA SER A 41 -3.79 23.68 14.40
C SER A 41 -2.28 23.69 14.13
N GLU A 42 -1.58 22.60 14.43
CA GLU A 42 -0.15 22.44 14.17
C GLU A 42 0.15 22.47 12.66
N VAL A 43 -0.58 21.71 11.85
CA VAL A 43 -0.42 21.68 10.38
C VAL A 43 -0.68 23.06 9.80
N ARG A 44 -1.76 23.73 10.21
CA ARG A 44 -2.09 25.09 9.78
C ARG A 44 -0.96 26.07 10.09
N ALA A 45 -0.43 26.03 11.32
CA ALA A 45 0.66 26.91 11.74
C ALA A 45 1.93 26.70 10.90
N LYS A 46 2.31 25.44 10.64
CA LYS A 46 3.48 25.10 9.84
C LYS A 46 3.31 25.50 8.37
N VAL A 47 2.19 25.15 7.74
CA VAL A 47 1.96 25.46 6.30
C VAL A 47 1.83 26.96 6.06
N ARG A 48 1.23 27.71 6.99
CA ARG A 48 1.15 29.19 6.90
C ARG A 48 2.52 29.87 6.94
N GLY A 49 3.54 29.24 7.52
CA GLY A 49 4.92 29.73 7.57
C GLY A 49 5.60 29.87 6.20
N GLY A 50 5.02 29.32 5.13
CA GLY A 50 5.34 29.61 3.73
C GLY A 50 6.57 28.90 3.17
N ASP A 51 7.66 28.77 3.94
CA ASP A 51 8.89 28.12 3.47
C ASP A 51 8.98 26.64 3.87
N VAL A 52 9.43 25.79 2.95
CA VAL A 52 9.58 24.34 3.13
C VAL A 52 10.56 24.02 4.27
N ASN A 53 11.61 24.82 4.45
CA ASN A 53 12.54 24.63 5.57
C ASN A 53 11.87 24.93 6.92
N GLY A 54 11.05 25.98 6.98
CA GLY A 54 10.29 26.35 8.18
C GLY A 54 9.15 25.38 8.52
N MET A 55 8.64 24.65 7.54
CA MET A 55 7.59 23.65 7.73
C MET A 55 8.08 22.41 8.50
N GLY A 56 9.40 22.18 8.62
CA GLY A 56 9.95 21.04 9.37
C GLY A 56 9.61 19.69 8.71
N PHE A 57 9.82 19.58 7.41
CA PHE A 57 9.71 18.29 6.72
C PHE A 57 10.90 17.38 7.05
N LYS A 58 10.63 16.09 7.17
CA LYS A 58 11.62 15.05 7.45
C LYS A 58 11.95 14.28 6.16
N PRO A 59 13.14 13.64 6.08
CA PRO A 59 13.44 12.70 4.99
C PRO A 59 12.39 11.59 4.90
N VAL A 60 12.10 11.15 3.67
CA VAL A 60 11.19 10.02 3.42
C VAL A 60 11.95 8.72 3.59
N GLN A 61 11.38 7.78 4.35
CA GLN A 61 11.82 6.40 4.39
C GLN A 61 11.12 5.61 3.27
N TYR A 62 11.73 4.52 2.80
CA TYR A 62 11.16 3.73 1.72
C TYR A 62 11.28 2.24 2.00
N ILE A 63 10.26 1.47 1.65
CA ILE A 63 10.28 0.00 1.71
C ILE A 63 10.06 -0.59 0.31
N LEU A 64 10.78 -1.66 -0.01
CA LEU A 64 10.56 -2.41 -1.25
C LEU A 64 9.42 -3.42 -1.06
N THR A 65 8.38 -3.28 -1.86
CA THR A 65 7.17 -4.12 -1.78
C THR A 65 7.00 -4.93 -3.06
N PRO A 66 6.75 -6.26 -3.01
CA PRO A 66 6.54 -7.06 -4.21
C PRO A 66 5.33 -6.58 -5.01
N LYS A 67 5.50 -6.38 -6.32
CA LYS A 67 4.47 -5.83 -7.21
C LYS A 67 3.68 -6.91 -7.94
N ASN A 68 4.36 -7.93 -8.41
CA ASN A 68 3.78 -9.00 -9.22
C ASN A 68 4.25 -10.38 -8.72
N ARG A 69 3.74 -11.44 -9.33
CA ARG A 69 4.03 -12.84 -8.94
C ARG A 69 5.45 -13.29 -9.29
N TYR A 70 6.21 -12.47 -10.02
CA TYR A 70 7.58 -12.79 -10.39
C TYR A 70 8.55 -12.35 -9.31
N VAL A 71 9.61 -13.13 -9.13
CA VAL A 71 10.49 -13.11 -7.95
C VAL A 71 11.27 -11.80 -7.75
N PHE A 72 11.29 -10.87 -8.74
CA PHE A 72 12.15 -9.68 -8.72
C PHE A 72 11.51 -8.36 -9.21
N ASP A 73 10.19 -8.16 -9.08
CA ASP A 73 9.56 -6.86 -9.38
C ASP A 73 9.07 -6.19 -8.09
N TYR A 74 9.67 -5.04 -7.75
CA TYR A 74 9.40 -4.31 -6.52
C TYR A 74 8.88 -2.90 -6.80
N ARG A 75 8.00 -2.45 -5.93
CA ARG A 75 7.59 -1.04 -5.80
C ARG A 75 8.27 -0.46 -4.58
N LYS A 76 8.95 0.67 -4.78
CA LYS A 76 9.50 1.50 -3.72
C LYS A 76 8.38 2.33 -3.07
N ALA A 77 7.79 1.84 -1.99
CA ALA A 77 6.72 2.51 -1.26
C ALA A 77 7.30 3.50 -0.25
N ALA A 78 6.70 4.69 -0.14
CA ALA A 78 7.15 5.72 0.79
C ALA A 78 6.49 5.55 2.16
N ILE A 79 7.29 5.64 3.22
CA ILE A 79 6.86 5.73 4.61
C ILE A 79 7.15 7.16 5.07
N ILE A 80 6.10 7.98 5.14
CA ILE A 80 6.19 9.42 5.40
C ILE A 80 5.69 9.70 6.82
N ASP A 81 6.47 10.45 7.60
CA ASP A 81 6.04 10.91 8.93
C ASP A 81 4.62 11.54 8.85
N PRO A 82 3.69 11.18 9.76
CA PRO A 82 2.29 11.56 9.59
C PRO A 82 2.05 13.07 9.58
N LEU A 83 2.83 13.84 10.34
CA LEU A 83 2.72 15.30 10.31
C LEU A 83 3.25 15.86 8.99
N CYS A 84 4.34 15.31 8.47
CA CYS A 84 4.83 15.62 7.12
C CYS A 84 3.81 15.29 6.04
N LEU A 85 3.19 14.12 6.10
CA LEU A 85 2.16 13.72 5.14
C LEU A 85 0.92 14.63 5.25
N ALA A 86 0.50 15.03 6.46
CA ALA A 86 -0.61 15.93 6.65
C ALA A 86 -0.35 17.32 6.04
N LYS A 87 0.86 17.87 6.21
CA LYS A 87 1.28 19.12 5.58
C LYS A 87 1.32 18.99 4.06
N TYR A 88 1.91 17.91 3.54
CA TYR A 88 1.99 17.65 2.10
C TYR A 88 0.58 17.57 1.48
N THR A 89 -0.31 16.80 2.09
CA THR A 89 -1.70 16.66 1.66
C THR A 89 -2.44 17.99 1.72
N ALA A 90 -2.26 18.79 2.78
CA ALA A 90 -2.87 20.12 2.88
C ALA A 90 -2.37 21.09 1.80
N ILE A 91 -1.08 21.05 1.42
CA ILE A 91 -0.53 21.85 0.31
C ILE A 91 -1.20 21.44 -1.01
N VAL A 92 -1.26 20.14 -1.31
CA VAL A 92 -1.84 19.64 -2.57
C VAL A 92 -3.35 19.91 -2.65
N LEU A 93 -4.09 19.77 -1.55
CA LEU A 93 -5.53 20.01 -1.50
C LEU A 93 -5.91 21.47 -1.84
N GLN A 94 -5.03 22.43 -1.59
CA GLN A 94 -5.28 23.81 -2.00
C GLN A 94 -5.31 23.98 -3.52
N ALA A 95 -4.54 23.16 -4.27
CA ALA A 95 -4.51 23.12 -5.73
C ALA A 95 -5.50 22.13 -6.36
N ALA A 96 -6.04 21.18 -5.59
CA ALA A 96 -6.81 20.04 -6.10
C ALA A 96 -8.05 20.43 -6.95
N LYS A 97 -8.75 21.52 -6.60
CA LYS A 97 -9.91 21.99 -7.37
C LYS A 97 -9.51 22.50 -8.76
N GLN A 98 -8.41 23.26 -8.86
CA GLN A 98 -7.90 23.73 -10.15
C GLN A 98 -7.36 22.57 -10.99
N ILE A 99 -6.68 21.60 -10.37
CA ILE A 99 -6.23 20.37 -11.04
C ILE A 99 -7.43 19.61 -11.61
N GLU A 100 -8.46 19.35 -10.80
CA GLU A 100 -9.67 18.65 -11.25
C GLU A 100 -10.40 19.39 -12.38
N GLY A 101 -10.52 20.72 -12.27
CA GLY A 101 -11.14 21.55 -13.31
C GLY A 101 -10.34 21.61 -14.62
N ALA A 102 -9.04 21.33 -14.59
CA ALA A 102 -8.19 21.30 -15.77
C ALA A 102 -8.17 19.94 -16.48
N ARG A 103 -8.56 18.86 -15.80
CA ARG A 103 -8.64 17.51 -16.35
C ARG A 103 -9.84 17.37 -17.30
N ILE A 104 -9.85 16.32 -18.11
CA ILE A 104 -11.01 15.97 -18.93
C ILE A 104 -12.24 15.77 -18.00
N PRO A 105 -13.38 16.41 -18.28
CA PRO A 105 -14.58 16.30 -17.44
C PRO A 105 -15.05 14.84 -17.26
N VAL A 106 -15.63 14.52 -16.09
CA VAL A 106 -16.20 13.19 -15.79
C VAL A 106 -17.22 12.76 -16.85
N SER A 107 -18.01 13.73 -17.36
CA SER A 107 -19.05 13.49 -18.37
C SER A 107 -18.53 12.85 -19.66
N GLU A 108 -17.27 13.08 -20.01
CA GLU A 108 -16.64 12.50 -21.21
C GLU A 108 -16.32 11.01 -21.04
N ARG A 109 -16.30 10.49 -19.79
CA ARG A 109 -15.98 9.09 -19.48
C ARG A 109 -14.64 8.63 -20.10
N ILE A 110 -13.60 9.46 -19.97
CA ILE A 110 -12.24 9.21 -20.48
C ILE A 110 -11.23 8.95 -19.36
N VAL A 111 -11.24 9.78 -18.31
CA VAL A 111 -10.31 9.68 -17.17
C VAL A 111 -11.07 9.30 -15.90
N PHE A 112 -10.72 8.16 -15.30
CA PHE A 112 -11.48 7.55 -14.19
C PHE A 112 -10.76 7.55 -12.84
N SER A 113 -9.43 7.67 -12.82
CA SER A 113 -8.64 7.58 -11.59
C SER A 113 -8.72 8.84 -10.73
N ALA A 114 -8.69 8.69 -9.40
CA ALA A 114 -8.45 9.78 -8.44
C ALA A 114 -9.25 11.08 -8.76
N ARG A 115 -10.55 10.96 -9.10
CA ARG A 115 -11.43 12.12 -9.31
C ARG A 115 -11.63 12.84 -8.00
N PHE A 116 -11.24 14.11 -7.93
CA PHE A 116 -11.31 14.87 -6.68
C PHE A 116 -12.75 15.29 -6.38
N ALA A 117 -13.36 14.68 -5.37
CA ALA A 117 -14.72 14.97 -4.92
C ALA A 117 -14.81 14.69 -3.42
N PRO A 118 -14.31 15.61 -2.57
CA PRO A 118 -14.18 15.36 -1.14
C PRO A 118 -15.56 15.21 -0.48
N ASN A 119 -15.70 14.17 0.35
CA ASN A 119 -16.92 13.90 1.11
C ASN A 119 -16.58 13.09 2.38
N GLU A 120 -17.01 13.57 3.55
CA GLU A 120 -16.84 12.88 4.86
C GLU A 120 -15.42 12.32 5.09
N GLY A 121 -14.37 13.13 4.89
CA GLY A 121 -12.97 12.72 5.05
C GLY A 121 -12.38 11.91 3.89
N ALA A 122 -13.18 11.45 2.93
CA ALA A 122 -12.66 10.95 1.66
C ALA A 122 -12.22 12.12 0.77
N ILE A 123 -11.12 11.92 0.02
CA ILE A 123 -10.59 12.92 -0.94
C ILE A 123 -11.12 12.66 -2.36
N PHE A 124 -11.33 11.40 -2.72
CA PHE A 124 -11.71 10.98 -4.06
C PHE A 124 -13.16 10.50 -4.12
N ASP A 125 -13.78 10.65 -5.29
CA ASP A 125 -15.10 10.10 -5.57
C ASP A 125 -15.07 8.57 -5.46
N LYS A 126 -15.95 8.01 -4.63
CA LYS A 126 -16.08 6.55 -4.45
C LYS A 126 -16.89 5.90 -5.56
N ASN A 127 -17.63 6.68 -6.35
CA ASN A 127 -18.49 6.19 -7.42
C ASN A 127 -17.79 6.14 -8.78
N ILE A 128 -16.53 6.56 -8.85
CA ILE A 128 -15.72 6.52 -10.08
C ILE A 128 -14.42 5.81 -9.75
N GLY A 129 -14.27 4.60 -10.27
CA GLY A 129 -13.11 3.78 -9.98
C GLY A 129 -12.71 2.86 -11.12
N TYR A 130 -11.90 1.86 -10.76
CA TYR A 130 -11.40 0.88 -11.71
C TYR A 130 -12.51 0.00 -12.32
N GLY A 131 -13.61 -0.20 -11.58
CA GLY A 131 -14.80 -0.89 -12.08
C GLY A 131 -15.38 -0.20 -13.30
N ASP A 132 -15.71 1.09 -13.16
CA ASP A 132 -16.28 1.95 -14.21
C ASP A 132 -15.35 2.06 -15.43
N TRP A 133 -14.05 2.20 -15.18
CA TRP A 133 -13.05 2.21 -16.25
C TRP A 133 -13.08 0.89 -17.06
N ARG A 134 -13.12 -0.27 -16.40
CA ARG A 134 -13.20 -1.57 -17.09
C ARG A 134 -14.48 -1.72 -17.89
N GLU A 135 -15.61 -1.25 -17.37
CA GLU A 135 -16.88 -1.26 -18.08
C GLU A 135 -16.82 -0.38 -19.33
N ARG A 136 -16.26 0.83 -19.21
CA ARG A 136 -16.05 1.72 -20.36
C ARG A 136 -15.10 1.12 -21.39
N VAL A 137 -14.04 0.44 -20.95
CA VAL A 137 -13.12 -0.26 -21.86
C VAL A 137 -13.85 -1.33 -22.66
N LYS A 138 -14.73 -2.13 -22.02
CA LYS A 138 -15.56 -3.12 -22.71
C LYS A 138 -16.53 -2.47 -23.69
N GLU A 139 -17.22 -1.41 -23.27
CA GLU A 139 -18.16 -0.65 -24.09
C GLU A 139 -17.50 -0.17 -25.40
N LEU A 140 -16.33 0.47 -25.30
CA LEU A 140 -15.59 0.99 -26.46
C LEU A 140 -14.92 -0.10 -27.29
N ALA A 141 -14.50 -1.21 -26.67
CA ALA A 141 -13.98 -2.37 -27.39
C ALA A 141 -15.07 -3.03 -28.26
N ASN A 142 -16.33 -3.02 -27.81
CA ASN A 142 -17.44 -3.62 -28.53
C ASN A 142 -18.09 -2.67 -29.56
N ASP A 143 -17.65 -1.41 -29.62
CA ASP A 143 -18.13 -0.44 -30.62
C ASP A 143 -17.79 -0.91 -32.04
N SER A 144 -18.75 -0.83 -32.96
CA SER A 144 -18.57 -1.25 -34.36
C SER A 144 -17.43 -0.53 -35.10
N SER A 145 -17.03 0.66 -34.64
CA SER A 145 -15.92 1.46 -35.16
C SER A 145 -14.56 1.05 -34.59
N CYS A 146 -14.51 0.16 -33.60
CA CYS A 146 -13.28 -0.37 -33.02
C CYS A 146 -12.97 -1.75 -33.61
N LYS A 147 -11.76 -1.94 -34.15
CA LYS A 147 -11.24 -3.25 -34.55
C LYS A 147 -10.02 -3.68 -33.75
N TYR A 148 -9.31 -2.73 -33.15
CA TYR A 148 -8.09 -2.97 -32.40
C TYR A 148 -8.09 -2.20 -31.09
N VAL A 149 -7.72 -2.88 -30.01
CA VAL A 149 -7.52 -2.26 -28.70
C VAL A 149 -6.04 -2.32 -28.34
N VAL A 150 -5.44 -1.16 -28.09
CA VAL A 150 -4.07 -1.08 -27.57
C VAL A 150 -4.11 -0.85 -26.07
N GLN A 151 -3.45 -1.71 -25.33
CA GLN A 151 -3.18 -1.57 -23.91
C GLN A 151 -1.79 -1.02 -23.71
N CYS A 152 -1.64 0.03 -22.89
CA CYS A 152 -0.37 0.65 -22.56
C CYS A 152 -0.31 0.98 -21.05
N ASP A 153 0.89 0.96 -20.49
CA ASP A 153 1.23 1.29 -19.09
C ASP A 153 2.49 2.15 -19.11
N ILE A 154 2.62 3.15 -18.23
CA ILE A 154 3.84 3.97 -18.14
C ILE A 154 4.85 3.29 -17.20
N ALA A 155 6.08 3.10 -17.69
CA ALA A 155 7.14 2.47 -16.92
C ALA A 155 7.55 3.35 -15.72
N SER A 156 7.50 2.77 -14.52
CA SER A 156 7.89 3.41 -13.25
C SER A 156 7.30 4.82 -13.08
N PHE A 157 6.01 4.98 -13.40
CA PHE A 157 5.36 6.28 -13.54
C PHE A 157 5.68 7.26 -12.41
N TYR A 158 5.38 6.89 -11.16
CA TYR A 158 5.59 7.77 -9.99
C TYR A 158 7.06 8.17 -9.81
N ASP A 159 8.01 7.27 -10.07
CA ASP A 159 9.45 7.54 -9.95
C ASP A 159 9.98 8.43 -11.10
N ARG A 160 9.25 8.49 -12.22
CA ARG A 160 9.66 9.20 -13.45
C ARG A 160 8.93 10.52 -13.67
N ILE A 161 7.93 10.86 -12.84
CA ILE A 161 7.27 12.17 -12.92
C ILE A 161 8.32 13.28 -12.74
N ASN A 162 8.44 14.15 -13.73
CA ASN A 162 9.32 15.30 -13.68
C ASN A 162 8.69 16.44 -12.86
N ILE A 163 9.37 16.86 -11.80
CA ILE A 163 8.84 17.83 -10.83
C ILE A 163 8.67 19.22 -11.49
N HIS A 164 9.59 19.63 -12.37
CA HIS A 164 9.49 20.91 -13.09
C HIS A 164 8.35 20.94 -14.10
N ARG A 165 8.02 19.79 -14.72
CA ARG A 165 6.83 19.67 -15.59
C ARG A 165 5.57 19.85 -14.78
N VAL A 166 5.45 19.20 -13.62
CA VAL A 166 4.33 19.40 -12.69
C VAL A 166 4.22 20.88 -12.30
N GLU A 167 5.31 21.52 -11.88
CA GLU A 167 5.34 22.95 -11.57
C GLU A 167 4.80 23.80 -12.73
N SER A 168 5.26 23.54 -13.96
CA SER A 168 4.82 24.26 -15.16
C SER A 168 3.32 24.09 -15.42
N THR A 169 2.82 22.85 -15.35
CA THR A 169 1.39 22.54 -15.55
C THR A 169 0.52 23.20 -14.48
N LEU A 170 0.95 23.19 -13.21
CA LEU A 170 0.20 23.83 -12.12
C LEU A 170 0.12 25.36 -12.30
N LEU A 171 1.21 26.01 -12.72
CA LEU A 171 1.21 27.44 -13.03
C LEU A 171 0.30 27.75 -14.23
N SER A 172 0.35 26.93 -15.30
CA SER A 172 -0.45 27.17 -16.50
C SER A 172 -1.95 27.02 -16.29
N ILE A 173 -2.38 26.21 -15.32
CA ILE A 173 -3.79 26.06 -14.95
C ILE A 173 -4.23 27.03 -13.84
N GLY A 174 -3.39 28.00 -13.47
CA GLY A 174 -3.74 29.08 -12.55
C GLY A 174 -3.70 28.72 -11.07
N VAL A 175 -2.89 27.74 -10.67
CA VAL A 175 -2.61 27.51 -9.23
C VAL A 175 -1.75 28.65 -8.69
N ASP A 176 -2.04 29.10 -7.47
CA ASP A 176 -1.30 30.17 -6.81
C ASP A 176 0.20 29.85 -6.72
N LYS A 177 1.04 30.82 -7.05
CA LYS A 177 2.50 30.66 -7.13
C LYS A 177 3.12 30.23 -5.81
N GLN A 178 2.58 30.65 -4.67
CA GLN A 178 3.10 30.26 -3.35
C GLN A 178 2.82 28.77 -3.08
N ILE A 179 1.63 28.29 -3.45
CA ILE A 179 1.28 26.87 -3.34
C ILE A 179 2.21 26.03 -4.24
N VAL A 180 2.38 26.45 -5.50
CA VAL A 180 3.27 25.75 -6.44
C VAL A 180 4.70 25.73 -5.92
N SER A 181 5.22 26.86 -5.43
CA SER A 181 6.56 26.97 -4.87
C SER A 181 6.75 26.07 -3.64
N ALA A 182 5.77 26.00 -2.74
CA ALA A 182 5.83 25.14 -1.57
C ALA A 182 5.82 23.65 -1.96
N LEU A 183 4.96 23.26 -2.91
CA LEU A 183 4.91 21.89 -3.42
C LEU A 183 6.21 21.51 -4.15
N ASN A 184 6.70 22.36 -5.04
CA ASN A 184 7.94 22.14 -5.79
C ASN A 184 9.14 22.00 -4.84
N GLY A 185 9.29 22.92 -3.89
CA GLY A 185 10.37 22.86 -2.89
C GLY A 185 10.35 21.58 -2.06
N LEU A 186 9.15 21.12 -1.67
CA LEU A 186 8.98 19.86 -0.95
C LEU A 186 9.36 18.64 -1.79
N LEU A 187 8.86 18.55 -3.03
CA LEU A 187 9.18 17.42 -3.91
C LEU A 187 10.67 17.39 -4.27
N LEU A 188 11.31 18.54 -4.45
CA LEU A 188 12.76 18.64 -4.66
C LEU A 188 13.55 18.23 -3.41
N LEU A 189 13.08 18.57 -2.21
CA LEU A 189 13.68 18.10 -0.95
C LEU A 189 13.64 16.57 -0.87
N TRP A 190 12.49 15.95 -1.15
CA TRP A 190 12.32 14.49 -1.05
C TRP A 190 12.97 13.70 -2.18
N SER A 191 13.07 14.28 -3.39
CA SER A 191 13.83 13.69 -4.50
C SER A 191 15.34 13.90 -4.38
N LYS A 192 15.84 14.48 -3.27
CA LYS A 192 17.27 14.83 -3.10
C LYS A 192 17.81 15.70 -4.23
N LYS A 193 16.95 16.53 -4.84
CA LYS A 193 17.22 17.37 -6.00
C LYS A 193 17.49 16.63 -7.32
N ASP A 194 17.08 15.36 -7.43
CA ASP A 194 17.15 14.60 -8.69
C ASP A 194 16.04 15.02 -9.69
N SER A 195 15.22 16.04 -9.39
CA SER A 195 14.15 16.60 -10.25
C SER A 195 13.06 15.62 -10.74
N TYR A 196 13.12 14.35 -10.33
CA TYR A 196 12.17 13.30 -10.67
C TYR A 196 11.65 12.59 -9.43
N GLY A 197 10.43 12.07 -9.55
CA GLY A 197 9.84 11.19 -8.56
C GLY A 197 8.92 11.90 -7.58
N ILE A 198 7.80 11.26 -7.28
CA ILE A 198 6.92 11.65 -6.17
C ILE A 198 6.67 10.44 -5.25
N PRO A 199 6.44 10.65 -3.94
CA PRO A 199 6.30 9.53 -3.00
C PRO A 199 5.14 8.60 -3.35
N VAL A 200 5.39 7.29 -3.34
CA VAL A 200 4.35 6.29 -3.66
C VAL A 200 3.61 5.88 -2.40
N GLY A 201 2.28 5.82 -2.49
CA GLY A 201 1.43 5.21 -1.49
C GLY A 201 0.63 6.17 -0.61
N ASN A 202 0.31 7.36 -1.13
CA ASN A 202 -0.48 8.37 -0.43
C ASN A 202 -1.41 9.14 -1.38
N ALA A 203 -2.49 9.71 -0.85
CA ALA A 203 -3.52 10.39 -1.65
C ALA A 203 -3.01 11.68 -2.32
N ALA A 204 -2.13 12.44 -1.67
CA ALA A 204 -1.61 13.69 -2.22
C ALA A 204 -0.81 13.45 -3.52
N SER A 205 0.04 12.41 -3.55
CA SER A 205 0.79 12.05 -4.74
C SER A 205 -0.10 11.53 -5.87
N ARG A 206 -1.25 10.92 -5.59
CA ARG A 206 -2.24 10.55 -6.63
C ARG A 206 -2.78 11.79 -7.35
N ILE A 207 -3.09 12.88 -6.62
CA ILE A 207 -3.53 14.15 -7.23
C ILE A 207 -2.41 14.76 -8.09
N VAL A 208 -1.17 14.76 -7.58
CA VAL A 208 -0.01 15.28 -8.33
C VAL A 208 0.27 14.45 -9.59
N ALA A 209 0.11 13.12 -9.52
CA ALA A 209 0.24 12.24 -10.67
C ALA A 209 -0.79 12.54 -11.75
N GLU A 210 -2.04 12.83 -11.38
CA GLU A 210 -3.07 13.26 -12.33
C GLU A 210 -2.74 14.62 -12.97
N ALA A 211 -2.18 15.56 -12.20
CA ALA A 211 -1.72 16.83 -12.75
C ALA A 211 -0.63 16.64 -13.82
N ALA A 212 0.30 15.69 -13.62
CA ALA A 212 1.36 15.40 -14.57
C ALA A 212 0.85 14.86 -15.94
N LEU A 213 -0.39 14.34 -16.00
CA LEU A 213 -0.97 13.78 -17.21
C LEU A 213 -1.92 14.74 -17.95
N ILE A 214 -2.25 15.90 -17.39
CA ILE A 214 -3.21 16.85 -17.98
C ILE A 214 -2.84 17.22 -19.43
N ASP A 215 -1.58 17.58 -19.67
CA ASP A 215 -1.16 18.05 -20.99
C ASP A 215 -1.03 16.89 -21.99
N ILE A 216 -0.79 15.67 -21.50
CA ILE A 216 -0.80 14.45 -22.32
C ILE A 216 -2.25 14.14 -22.74
N ASP A 217 -3.18 14.18 -21.80
CA ASP A 217 -4.60 13.92 -22.04
C ASP A 217 -5.17 14.88 -23.07
N ARG A 218 -4.95 16.19 -22.89
CA ARG A 218 -5.41 17.24 -23.82
C ARG A 218 -4.83 17.04 -25.21
N TYR A 219 -3.53 16.77 -25.30
CA TYR A 219 -2.88 16.51 -26.58
C TYR A 219 -3.50 15.33 -27.34
N LEU A 220 -3.79 14.22 -26.65
CA LEU A 220 -4.43 13.06 -27.27
C LEU A 220 -5.85 13.38 -27.77
N ILE A 221 -6.61 14.20 -27.04
CA ILE A 221 -7.93 14.67 -27.47
C ILE A 221 -7.82 15.57 -28.70
N ASP A 222 -6.89 16.53 -28.70
CA ASP A 222 -6.67 17.45 -29.80
C ASP A 222 -6.26 16.73 -31.10
N GLU A 223 -5.50 15.64 -30.97
CA GLU A 223 -5.10 14.77 -32.09
C GLU A 223 -6.19 13.74 -32.47
N GLY A 224 -7.35 13.76 -31.81
CA GLY A 224 -8.49 12.89 -32.10
C GLY A 224 -8.28 11.42 -31.72
N VAL A 225 -7.38 11.13 -30.77
CA VAL A 225 -7.14 9.77 -30.28
C VAL A 225 -8.31 9.31 -29.41
N LYS A 226 -8.89 8.15 -29.75
CA LYS A 226 -9.91 7.51 -28.90
C LYS A 226 -9.24 6.70 -27.80
N PHE A 227 -9.23 7.21 -26.57
CA PHE A 227 -8.65 6.51 -25.43
C PHE A 227 -9.48 6.65 -24.16
N VAL A 228 -9.20 5.78 -23.18
CA VAL A 228 -9.58 5.96 -21.78
C VAL A 228 -8.41 5.57 -20.89
N ARG A 229 -8.31 6.14 -19.68
CA ARG A 229 -7.23 5.82 -18.75
C ARG A 229 -7.66 5.72 -17.29
N TYR A 230 -6.88 4.93 -16.56
CA TYR A 230 -6.90 4.84 -15.11
C TYR A 230 -5.47 4.97 -14.58
N VAL A 231 -5.14 6.12 -14.03
CA VAL A 231 -3.78 6.55 -13.69
C VAL A 231 -2.89 6.49 -14.94
N ASP A 232 -1.90 5.61 -14.97
CA ASP A 232 -0.94 5.37 -16.04
C ASP A 232 -1.35 4.27 -17.01
N ASP A 233 -2.45 3.55 -16.74
CA ASP A 233 -3.00 2.53 -17.63
C ASP A 233 -3.86 3.19 -18.72
N PHE A 234 -3.39 3.20 -19.96
CA PHE A 234 -4.13 3.67 -21.14
C PHE A 234 -4.76 2.50 -21.91
N ARG A 235 -5.95 2.74 -22.48
CA ARG A 235 -6.59 1.89 -23.50
C ARG A 235 -6.94 2.74 -24.70
N ILE A 236 -6.49 2.37 -25.89
CA ILE A 236 -6.71 3.08 -27.16
C ILE A 236 -7.56 2.19 -28.08
N PHE A 237 -8.58 2.76 -28.74
CA PHE A 237 -9.61 2.03 -29.49
C PHE A 237 -9.62 2.42 -30.97
N ALA A 238 -8.88 1.68 -31.79
CA ALA A 238 -8.61 2.05 -33.18
C ALA A 238 -9.45 1.25 -34.21
N PRO A 239 -9.85 1.88 -35.33
CA PRO A 239 -10.59 1.22 -36.40
C PRO A 239 -9.74 0.28 -37.26
N ASP A 240 -8.42 0.46 -37.26
CA ASP A 240 -7.47 -0.30 -38.05
C ASP A 240 -6.06 -0.23 -37.44
N LEU A 241 -5.16 -1.11 -37.90
CA LEU A 241 -3.80 -1.24 -37.36
C LEU A 241 -2.93 -0.02 -37.63
N ILE A 242 -3.08 0.65 -38.78
CA ILE A 242 -2.29 1.84 -39.13
C ILE A 242 -2.69 2.99 -38.21
N THR A 243 -3.99 3.19 -37.98
CA THR A 243 -4.49 4.18 -37.03
C THR A 243 -4.00 3.88 -35.60
N ALA A 244 -4.03 2.60 -35.17
CA ALA A 244 -3.49 2.20 -33.87
C ALA A 244 -2.00 2.58 -33.73
N GLN A 245 -1.19 2.27 -34.74
CA GLN A 245 0.24 2.62 -34.75
C GLN A 245 0.48 4.14 -34.75
N ARG A 246 -0.29 4.90 -35.52
CA ARG A 246 -0.21 6.37 -35.54
C ARG A 246 -0.51 6.96 -34.17
N TRP A 247 -1.60 6.53 -33.53
CA TRP A 247 -1.96 7.00 -32.19
C TRP A 247 -0.95 6.59 -31.13
N MET A 248 -0.37 5.40 -31.24
CA MET A 248 0.75 4.98 -30.39
C MET A 248 1.99 5.85 -30.56
N ASN A 249 2.31 6.26 -31.79
CA ASN A 249 3.42 7.17 -32.03
C ASN A 249 3.16 8.55 -31.42
N LEU A 250 1.93 9.07 -31.50
CA LEU A 250 1.54 10.33 -30.85
C LEU A 250 1.72 10.26 -29.34
N LEU A 251 1.14 9.22 -28.70
CA LEU A 251 1.26 9.01 -27.25
C LEU A 251 2.74 8.90 -26.83
N THR A 252 3.50 8.05 -27.52
CA THR A 252 4.92 7.81 -27.20
C THR A 252 5.75 9.07 -27.36
N THR A 253 5.55 9.82 -28.44
CA THR A 253 6.24 11.09 -28.69
C THR A 253 5.92 12.12 -27.61
N ARG A 254 4.65 12.19 -27.19
CA ARG A 254 4.23 13.11 -26.13
C ARG A 254 4.85 12.74 -24.79
N LEU A 255 4.80 11.46 -24.39
CA LEU A 255 5.41 10.96 -23.15
C LEU A 255 6.91 11.27 -23.09
N PHE A 256 7.64 11.08 -24.21
CA PHE A 256 9.08 11.39 -24.27
C PHE A 256 9.40 12.86 -23.98
N ARG A 257 8.53 13.82 -24.37
CA ARG A 257 8.73 15.25 -24.07
C ARG A 257 8.70 15.56 -22.57
N ASP A 258 8.05 14.70 -21.81
CA ASP A 258 7.91 14.80 -20.35
C ASP A 258 8.85 13.82 -19.60
N GLY A 259 9.73 13.11 -20.33
CA GLY A 259 10.69 12.16 -19.76
C GLY A 259 10.05 10.82 -19.35
N LEU A 260 8.83 10.54 -19.80
CA LEU A 260 8.09 9.31 -19.53
C LEU A 260 8.24 8.32 -20.68
N MET A 261 8.12 7.03 -20.37
CA MET A 261 8.23 5.95 -21.35
C MET A 261 7.17 4.88 -21.09
N LEU A 262 6.72 4.19 -22.14
CA LEU A 262 5.82 3.07 -22.01
C LEU A 262 6.55 1.80 -21.54
N ASN A 263 5.85 0.97 -20.78
CA ASN A 263 6.30 -0.35 -20.37
C ASN A 263 6.06 -1.36 -21.50
N THR A 264 7.11 -1.65 -22.26
CA THR A 264 7.05 -2.55 -23.44
C THR A 264 6.50 -3.94 -23.12
N GLY A 265 6.81 -4.51 -21.94
CA GLY A 265 6.32 -5.83 -21.54
C GLY A 265 4.81 -5.87 -21.22
N LYS A 266 4.21 -4.72 -20.90
CA LYS A 266 2.77 -4.59 -20.66
C LYS A 266 2.01 -3.99 -21.84
N THR A 267 2.70 -3.36 -22.78
CA THR A 267 2.09 -2.82 -23.99
C THR A 267 1.68 -3.95 -24.92
N LYS A 268 0.38 -4.08 -25.19
CA LYS A 268 -0.19 -5.19 -25.96
C LYS A 268 -1.25 -4.70 -26.92
N LEU A 269 -1.32 -5.33 -28.09
CA LEU A 269 -2.36 -5.11 -29.09
C LEU A 269 -3.31 -6.31 -29.09
N TYR A 270 -4.60 -6.03 -29.06
CA TYR A 270 -5.65 -7.03 -29.15
C TYR A 270 -6.57 -6.70 -30.32
N LEU A 271 -7.14 -7.73 -30.94
CA LEU A 271 -8.32 -7.54 -31.78
C LEU A 271 -9.49 -7.19 -30.86
N ALA A 272 -10.32 -6.25 -31.29
CA ALA A 272 -11.60 -5.98 -30.67
C ALA A 272 -12.51 -7.19 -30.93
N SER A 273 -12.45 -8.17 -30.04
CA SER A 273 -13.38 -9.29 -30.06
C SER A 273 -14.78 -8.74 -29.80
N LYS A 274 -15.70 -8.93 -30.75
CA LYS A 274 -17.12 -8.64 -30.49
C LYS A 274 -17.73 -9.59 -29.47
N ASP A 275 -17.05 -10.70 -29.17
CA ASP A 275 -17.40 -11.69 -28.16
C ASP A 275 -16.14 -12.51 -27.76
N ASP A 276 -15.30 -12.01 -26.84
CA ASP A 276 -14.36 -12.90 -26.11
C ASP A 276 -14.90 -13.15 -24.69
N GLU A 277 -16.13 -13.67 -24.65
CA GLU A 277 -16.52 -14.70 -23.68
C GLU A 277 -16.53 -16.09 -24.32
N VAL A 278 -15.67 -16.34 -25.30
CA VAL A 278 -15.14 -17.70 -25.51
C VAL A 278 -13.88 -17.88 -24.65
N ALA A 279 -14.00 -17.53 -23.37
CA ALA A 279 -13.39 -18.40 -22.39
C ALA A 279 -14.09 -19.73 -22.61
N VAL A 280 -13.36 -20.70 -23.19
CA VAL A 280 -13.73 -22.11 -23.12
C VAL A 280 -14.36 -22.32 -21.74
N ASN A 281 -15.64 -22.72 -21.71
CA ASN A 281 -16.31 -23.21 -20.53
C ASN A 281 -15.49 -24.40 -19.99
N GLN A 282 -14.38 -24.10 -19.32
CA GLN A 282 -13.87 -24.98 -18.30
C GLN A 282 -15.01 -25.10 -17.30
N PRO A 283 -15.32 -26.32 -16.81
CA PRO A 283 -16.31 -26.47 -15.78
C PRO A 283 -16.03 -25.43 -14.70
N ASP A 284 -17.06 -24.67 -14.34
CA ASP A 284 -16.96 -23.54 -13.41
C ASP A 284 -16.51 -23.98 -12.00
N ASP A 285 -16.43 -25.30 -11.82
CA ASP A 285 -16.05 -26.04 -10.62
C ASP A 285 -14.64 -26.66 -10.68
N THR A 286 -13.81 -26.36 -11.68
CA THR A 286 -12.39 -26.75 -11.61
C THR A 286 -11.63 -25.91 -10.59
N PRO A 287 -10.66 -26.48 -9.84
CA PRO A 287 -9.83 -25.72 -8.90
C PRO A 287 -9.21 -24.48 -9.53
N GLU A 288 -8.71 -24.60 -10.75
CA GLU A 288 -8.04 -23.53 -11.49
C GLU A 288 -9.02 -22.39 -11.83
N ALA A 289 -10.25 -22.69 -12.25
CA ALA A 289 -11.27 -21.68 -12.52
C ALA A 289 -11.73 -20.94 -11.25
N ILE A 290 -11.91 -21.68 -10.14
CA ILE A 290 -12.29 -21.12 -8.85
C ILE A 290 -11.18 -20.19 -8.33
N ILE A 291 -9.93 -20.63 -8.34
CA ILE A 291 -8.77 -19.81 -7.93
C ILE A 291 -8.65 -18.57 -8.81
N LYS A 292 -8.88 -18.70 -10.12
CA LYS A 292 -8.86 -17.58 -11.06
C LYS A 292 -9.91 -16.52 -10.69
N LYS A 293 -11.13 -16.93 -10.34
CA LYS A 293 -12.19 -16.03 -9.85
C LYS A 293 -11.82 -15.37 -8.51
N VAL A 294 -11.37 -16.16 -7.53
CA VAL A 294 -10.93 -15.65 -6.22
C VAL A 294 -9.81 -14.63 -6.37
N THR A 295 -8.82 -14.92 -7.21
CA THR A 295 -7.69 -14.02 -7.43
C THR A 295 -8.09 -12.73 -8.16
N LYS A 296 -9.12 -12.80 -8.99
CA LYS A 296 -9.71 -11.60 -9.62
C LYS A 296 -10.32 -10.65 -8.57
N LEU A 297 -10.88 -11.18 -7.48
CA LEU A 297 -11.48 -10.40 -6.39
C LEU A 297 -10.42 -9.74 -5.50
N THR A 298 -9.24 -10.34 -5.35
CA THR A 298 -8.20 -9.93 -4.39
C THR A 298 -7.09 -9.06 -4.97
N GLY A 299 -7.10 -8.76 -6.27
CA GLY A 299 -6.08 -7.88 -6.86
C GLY A 299 -5.91 -7.96 -8.38
N GLY A 300 -6.64 -8.84 -9.07
CA GLY A 300 -6.53 -9.01 -10.52
C GLY A 300 -5.35 -9.91 -10.94
N TYR A 301 -5.34 -10.34 -12.21
CA TYR A 301 -4.46 -11.43 -12.68
C TYR A 301 -2.94 -11.17 -12.56
N ASN A 302 -2.51 -9.91 -12.62
CA ASN A 302 -1.08 -9.54 -12.68
C ASN A 302 -0.50 -9.05 -11.35
N ARG A 303 -1.29 -8.97 -10.27
CA ARG A 303 -0.82 -8.56 -8.94
C ARG A 303 -0.64 -9.79 -8.04
N VAL A 304 0.23 -9.67 -7.04
CA VAL A 304 0.27 -10.64 -5.93
C VAL A 304 -1.05 -10.53 -5.19
N ALA A 305 -1.83 -11.63 -5.13
CA ALA A 305 -2.97 -11.68 -4.22
C ALA A 305 -2.41 -11.77 -2.81
N ARG A 306 -2.52 -10.70 -2.04
CA ARG A 306 -2.04 -10.64 -0.66
C ARG A 306 -3.09 -11.11 0.33
N THR A 307 -4.37 -10.95 -0.05
CA THR A 307 -5.52 -11.30 0.77
C THR A 307 -6.03 -12.68 0.41
N PHE A 308 -6.20 -13.54 1.41
CA PHE A 308 -6.86 -14.83 1.29
C PHE A 308 -8.38 -14.65 1.30
N ILE A 309 -9.07 -15.31 0.35
CA ILE A 309 -10.52 -15.47 0.36
C ILE A 309 -10.80 -16.96 0.23
N MET A 310 -11.54 -17.50 1.20
CA MET A 310 -12.00 -18.88 1.14
C MET A 310 -13.03 -19.01 0.01
N PRO A 311 -12.93 -20.03 -0.86
CA PRO A 311 -14.01 -20.34 -1.80
C PRO A 311 -15.35 -20.56 -1.08
N ALA A 312 -16.45 -20.35 -1.80
CA ALA A 312 -17.76 -20.69 -1.27
C ALA A 312 -17.87 -22.21 -1.04
N SER A 313 -18.65 -22.62 -0.03
CA SER A 313 -18.72 -24.02 0.42
C SER A 313 -19.23 -24.98 -0.65
N ASP A 314 -20.06 -24.50 -1.57
CA ASP A 314 -20.55 -25.26 -2.74
C ASP A 314 -19.46 -25.56 -3.77
N LYS A 315 -18.26 -25.00 -3.61
CA LYS A 315 -17.09 -25.23 -4.48
C LYS A 315 -16.03 -26.13 -3.85
N TYR A 316 -16.28 -26.68 -2.66
CA TYR A 316 -15.29 -27.49 -1.94
C TYR A 316 -15.00 -28.83 -2.61
N ASP A 317 -15.98 -29.45 -3.27
CA ASP A 317 -15.84 -30.72 -4.00
C ASP A 317 -14.66 -30.71 -4.98
N ALA A 318 -14.37 -29.56 -5.58
CA ALA A 318 -13.23 -29.35 -6.48
C ALA A 318 -11.87 -29.64 -5.81
N PHE A 319 -11.78 -29.38 -4.50
CA PHE A 319 -10.56 -29.48 -3.71
C PHE A 319 -10.50 -30.74 -2.84
N GLU A 320 -11.63 -31.41 -2.57
CA GLU A 320 -11.69 -32.58 -1.69
C GLU A 320 -10.85 -33.78 -2.20
N LYS A 321 -10.78 -33.95 -3.52
CA LYS A 321 -10.14 -35.13 -4.15
C LYS A 321 -8.69 -34.90 -4.56
N ILE A 322 -8.12 -33.74 -4.27
CA ILE A 322 -6.75 -33.41 -4.64
C ILE A 322 -5.78 -34.23 -3.76
N ASP A 323 -4.87 -34.97 -4.40
CA ASP A 323 -3.74 -35.63 -3.74
C ASP A 323 -2.68 -34.58 -3.40
N ILE A 324 -2.81 -33.99 -2.20
CA ILE A 324 -1.94 -32.91 -1.71
C ILE A 324 -0.46 -33.35 -1.69
N PRO A 325 -0.07 -34.55 -1.17
CA PRO A 325 1.31 -35.03 -1.25
C PRO A 325 1.86 -35.07 -2.68
N GLN A 326 1.11 -35.61 -3.64
CA GLN A 326 1.55 -35.68 -5.03
C GLN A 326 1.73 -34.28 -5.64
N GLU A 327 0.78 -33.37 -5.41
CA GLU A 327 0.85 -31.99 -5.90
C GLU A 327 2.05 -31.21 -5.33
N ILE A 328 2.42 -31.44 -4.05
CA ILE A 328 3.64 -30.87 -3.47
C ILE A 328 4.89 -31.34 -4.24
N GLU A 329 4.99 -32.63 -4.55
CA GLU A 329 6.13 -33.17 -5.29
C GLU A 329 6.18 -32.65 -6.74
N VAL A 330 5.02 -32.52 -7.40
CA VAL A 330 4.91 -31.90 -8.73
C VAL A 330 5.39 -30.45 -8.71
N LEU A 331 4.97 -29.67 -7.71
CA LEU A 331 5.39 -28.27 -7.59
C LEU A 331 6.88 -28.12 -7.29
N LYS A 332 7.47 -29.02 -6.50
CA LYS A 332 8.93 -29.04 -6.28
C LYS A 332 9.71 -29.43 -7.54
N ALA A 333 9.16 -30.33 -8.37
CA ALA A 333 9.81 -30.79 -9.59
C ALA A 333 9.82 -29.73 -10.72
N THR A 334 8.89 -28.78 -10.71
CA THR A 334 8.77 -27.73 -11.75
C THR A 334 9.76 -26.56 -11.58
N GLY A 335 10.58 -26.58 -10.52
CA GLY A 335 11.63 -25.58 -10.27
C GLY A 335 11.10 -24.30 -9.61
N ILE A 336 10.29 -23.51 -10.32
CA ILE A 336 9.62 -22.31 -9.76
C ILE A 336 8.10 -22.52 -9.89
N PRO A 337 7.40 -22.81 -8.78
CA PRO A 337 5.98 -23.15 -8.83
C PRO A 337 5.13 -21.91 -9.17
N GLU A 338 4.17 -22.08 -10.07
CA GLU A 338 3.17 -21.03 -10.31
C GLU A 338 2.38 -20.74 -9.03
N PHE A 339 2.11 -19.45 -8.76
CA PHE A 339 1.41 -19.03 -7.56
C PHE A 339 0.04 -19.72 -7.38
N SER A 340 -0.68 -19.96 -8.47
CA SER A 340 -1.97 -20.68 -8.44
C SER A 340 -1.84 -22.13 -7.95
N GLY A 341 -0.70 -22.78 -8.19
CA GLY A 341 -0.42 -24.11 -7.64
C GLY A 341 -0.30 -24.08 -6.11
N ILE A 342 0.37 -23.06 -5.57
CA ILE A 342 0.45 -22.87 -4.12
C ILE A 342 -0.93 -22.53 -3.53
N GLN A 343 -1.73 -21.68 -4.20
CA GLN A 343 -3.11 -21.40 -3.78
C GLN A 343 -3.95 -22.68 -3.73
N LYS A 344 -3.84 -23.55 -4.74
CA LYS A 344 -4.51 -24.85 -4.81
C LYS A 344 -4.16 -25.71 -3.59
N LEU A 345 -2.87 -25.83 -3.24
CA LEU A 345 -2.44 -26.56 -2.05
C LEU A 345 -3.01 -25.99 -0.75
N ILE A 346 -2.95 -24.67 -0.57
CA ILE A 346 -3.46 -23.98 0.63
C ILE A 346 -4.95 -24.27 0.83
N ILE A 347 -5.76 -24.06 -0.21
CA ILE A 347 -7.21 -24.28 -0.16
C ILE A 347 -7.51 -25.76 0.10
N SER A 348 -6.81 -26.68 -0.58
CA SER A 348 -7.00 -28.12 -0.40
C SER A 348 -6.70 -28.57 1.04
N CYS A 349 -5.63 -28.05 1.66
CA CYS A 349 -5.28 -28.37 3.04
C CYS A 349 -6.38 -27.93 4.02
N LEU A 350 -7.00 -26.77 3.79
CA LEU A 350 -8.10 -26.26 4.61
C LEU A 350 -9.39 -27.07 4.41
N VAL A 351 -9.80 -27.30 3.16
CA VAL A 351 -11.02 -28.05 2.82
C VAL A 351 -10.94 -29.47 3.38
N GLN A 352 -9.81 -30.15 3.20
CA GLN A 352 -9.60 -31.53 3.66
C GLN A 352 -9.17 -31.63 5.14
N GLN A 353 -8.99 -30.50 5.83
CA GLN A 353 -8.46 -30.41 7.20
C GLN A 353 -7.14 -31.17 7.41
N LYS A 354 -6.26 -31.16 6.41
CA LYS A 354 -4.94 -31.84 6.44
C LYS A 354 -3.85 -30.89 6.95
N PHE A 355 -3.93 -30.50 8.22
CA PHE A 355 -3.03 -29.49 8.81
C PHE A 355 -1.55 -29.92 8.86
N ASN A 356 -1.26 -31.22 8.97
CA ASN A 356 0.12 -31.72 8.85
C ASN A 356 0.73 -31.47 7.46
N LEU A 357 -0.09 -31.42 6.41
CA LEU A 357 0.35 -31.03 5.08
C LEU A 357 0.43 -29.52 4.93
N LEU A 358 -0.42 -28.76 5.65
CA LEU A 358 -0.32 -27.30 5.73
C LEU A 358 1.04 -26.85 6.28
N GLU A 359 1.64 -27.60 7.20
CA GLU A 359 3.02 -27.36 7.66
C GLU A 359 4.05 -27.46 6.52
N LYS A 360 3.90 -28.45 5.63
CA LYS A 360 4.76 -28.59 4.44
C LYS A 360 4.55 -27.42 3.47
N VAL A 361 3.32 -26.94 3.34
CA VAL A 361 2.99 -25.75 2.55
C VAL A 361 3.60 -24.48 3.18
N ALA A 362 3.68 -24.40 4.51
CA ALA A 362 4.37 -23.29 5.18
C ALA A 362 5.86 -23.22 4.80
N ILE A 363 6.54 -24.37 4.73
CA ILE A 363 7.94 -24.44 4.26
C ILE A 363 8.06 -23.93 2.82
N LEU A 364 7.17 -24.39 1.92
CA LEU A 364 7.13 -23.90 0.53
C LEU A 364 6.94 -22.37 0.47
N CYS A 365 6.05 -21.80 1.29
CA CYS A 365 5.83 -20.36 1.33
C CYS A 365 7.02 -19.58 1.92
N GLY A 366 7.86 -20.23 2.73
CA GLY A 366 9.15 -19.69 3.20
C GLY A 366 10.25 -19.72 2.14
N GLU A 367 10.18 -20.66 1.20
CA GLU A 367 11.10 -20.74 0.04
C GLU A 367 10.65 -19.81 -1.11
N TYR A 368 9.33 -19.76 -1.38
CA TYR A 368 8.72 -19.02 -2.47
C TYR A 368 7.94 -17.80 -1.95
N LEU A 369 8.68 -16.77 -1.54
CA LEU A 369 8.16 -15.64 -0.75
C LEU A 369 7.02 -14.82 -1.40
N TYR A 370 6.78 -14.96 -2.70
CA TYR A 370 5.62 -14.35 -3.36
C TYR A 370 4.27 -14.92 -2.89
N SER A 371 4.25 -16.09 -2.22
CA SER A 371 3.05 -16.65 -1.59
C SER A 371 2.93 -16.39 -0.09
N LEU A 372 3.99 -15.84 0.54
CA LEU A 372 4.06 -15.75 2.00
C LEU A 372 2.96 -14.86 2.59
N GLU A 373 2.69 -13.70 2.00
CA GLU A 373 1.62 -12.80 2.48
C GLU A 373 0.25 -13.46 2.42
N TYR A 374 -0.07 -14.09 1.29
CA TYR A 374 -1.33 -14.81 1.09
C TYR A 374 -1.49 -15.93 2.12
N PHE A 375 -0.42 -16.67 2.38
CA PHE A 375 -0.41 -17.74 3.37
C PHE A 375 -0.57 -17.24 4.81
N VAL A 376 0.15 -16.18 5.18
CA VAL A 376 0.01 -15.55 6.50
C VAL A 376 -1.40 -15.02 6.70
N ASP A 377 -1.98 -14.37 5.69
CA ASP A 377 -3.35 -13.87 5.74
C ASP A 377 -4.36 -15.02 5.93
N MET A 378 -4.15 -16.15 5.24
CA MET A 378 -4.91 -17.37 5.43
C MET A 378 -4.81 -17.89 6.87
N LEU A 379 -3.60 -18.00 7.44
CA LEU A 379 -3.39 -18.49 8.81
C LEU A 379 -4.13 -17.65 9.84
N LEU A 380 -4.13 -16.33 9.65
CA LEU A 380 -4.77 -15.40 10.59
C LEU A 380 -6.29 -15.47 10.53
N LYS A 381 -6.87 -15.54 9.32
CA LYS A 381 -8.33 -15.64 9.12
C LYS A 381 -8.91 -16.97 9.55
N ASN A 382 -8.12 -18.03 9.45
CA ASN A 382 -8.53 -19.41 9.77
C ASN A 382 -7.88 -19.90 11.07
N SER A 383 -7.44 -18.98 11.95
CA SER A 383 -6.76 -19.34 13.19
C SER A 383 -7.60 -20.32 14.01
N ASP A 384 -8.90 -20.09 14.15
CA ASP A 384 -9.77 -20.88 15.03
C ASP A 384 -9.92 -22.36 14.62
N VAL A 385 -9.70 -22.67 13.34
CA VAL A 385 -9.82 -24.05 12.83
C VAL A 385 -8.48 -24.80 12.77
N ILE A 386 -7.35 -24.09 12.85
CA ILE A 386 -6.02 -24.71 12.78
C ILE A 386 -5.64 -25.22 14.19
N PRO A 387 -5.27 -26.50 14.37
CA PRO A 387 -4.86 -27.04 15.67
C PRO A 387 -3.62 -26.36 16.23
N LEU A 388 -3.53 -26.25 17.56
CA LEU A 388 -2.44 -25.57 18.26
C LEU A 388 -1.06 -26.15 17.91
N GLU A 389 -0.93 -27.48 17.87
CA GLU A 389 0.33 -28.17 17.50
C GLU A 389 0.84 -27.71 16.13
N ASN A 390 -0.05 -27.64 15.13
CA ASN A 390 0.32 -27.19 13.78
C ASN A 390 0.71 -25.70 13.78
N LYS A 391 0.02 -24.84 14.56
CA LYS A 391 0.42 -23.44 14.73
C LYS A 391 1.82 -23.34 15.33
N GLU A 392 2.14 -24.20 16.29
CA GLU A 392 3.45 -24.24 16.95
C GLU A 392 4.56 -24.64 15.99
N ASN A 393 4.33 -25.67 15.16
CA ASN A 393 5.29 -26.13 14.16
C ASN A 393 5.54 -25.04 13.09
N ILE A 394 4.47 -24.46 12.55
CA ILE A 394 4.54 -23.39 11.53
C ILE A 394 5.31 -22.17 12.06
N THR A 395 4.99 -21.72 13.27
CA THR A 395 5.64 -20.53 13.85
C THR A 395 7.07 -20.82 14.31
N SER A 396 7.39 -22.05 14.68
CA SER A 396 8.78 -22.46 14.95
C SER A 396 9.63 -22.38 13.68
N HIS A 397 9.11 -22.89 12.54
CA HIS A 397 9.75 -22.74 11.24
C HIS A 397 9.98 -21.27 10.86
N TYR A 398 8.93 -20.44 10.92
CA TYR A 398 9.06 -19.02 10.57
C TYR A 398 9.91 -18.22 11.57
N SER A 399 9.96 -18.61 12.84
CA SER A 399 10.88 -18.00 13.81
C SER A 399 12.33 -18.30 13.43
N GLN A 400 12.65 -19.54 13.04
CA GLN A 400 13.98 -19.90 12.56
C GLN A 400 14.36 -19.11 11.31
N LEU A 401 13.41 -18.91 10.39
CA LEU A 401 13.62 -18.10 9.18
C LEU A 401 13.94 -16.64 9.54
N VAL A 402 13.18 -16.03 10.45
CA VAL A 402 13.44 -14.66 10.96
C VAL A 402 14.81 -14.54 11.62
N LEU A 403 15.24 -15.58 12.34
CA LEU A 403 16.53 -15.63 13.05
C LEU A 403 17.71 -15.95 12.10
N SER A 404 17.45 -16.37 10.87
CA SER A 404 18.48 -16.74 9.90
C SER A 404 19.21 -15.52 9.34
N SER A 405 20.48 -15.70 8.96
CA SER A 405 21.25 -14.65 8.30
C SER A 405 20.66 -14.33 6.93
N GLY A 406 20.41 -13.04 6.65
CA GLY A 406 19.98 -12.56 5.34
C GLY A 406 18.48 -12.36 5.20
N PHE A 407 17.63 -13.07 5.94
CA PHE A 407 16.18 -12.84 5.88
C PHE A 407 15.79 -11.44 6.37
N GLY A 408 16.55 -10.87 7.31
CA GLY A 408 16.36 -9.48 7.75
C GLY A 408 16.54 -8.41 6.67
N ALA A 409 17.22 -8.71 5.57
CA ALA A 409 17.31 -7.79 4.43
C ALA A 409 16.03 -7.77 3.58
N LEU A 410 15.14 -8.75 3.76
CA LEU A 410 13.87 -8.87 3.06
C LEU A 410 12.76 -8.20 3.88
N GLU A 411 12.89 -6.89 4.09
CA GLU A 411 12.08 -6.11 5.05
C GLU A 411 10.58 -6.38 4.93
N TRP A 412 10.04 -6.38 3.72
CA TRP A 412 8.60 -6.63 3.51
C TRP A 412 8.15 -8.03 3.96
N HIS A 413 8.97 -9.06 3.70
CA HIS A 413 8.69 -10.42 4.14
C HIS A 413 8.93 -10.59 5.64
N GLN A 414 9.93 -9.89 6.20
CA GLN A 414 10.14 -9.82 7.64
C GLN A 414 8.96 -9.13 8.36
N ALA A 415 8.42 -8.05 7.80
CA ALA A 415 7.21 -7.39 8.28
C ALA A 415 5.98 -8.32 8.23
N THR A 416 5.87 -9.11 7.16
CA THR A 416 4.81 -10.13 7.01
C THR A 416 4.89 -11.18 8.11
N LEU A 417 6.09 -11.70 8.40
CA LEU A 417 6.27 -12.65 9.51
C LEU A 417 6.12 -11.97 10.88
N ALA A 418 6.58 -10.72 11.05
CA ALA A 418 6.34 -9.96 12.28
C ALA A 418 4.85 -9.87 12.60
N LYS A 419 3.99 -9.62 11.59
CA LYS A 419 2.52 -9.61 11.72
C LYS A 419 1.99 -10.96 12.22
N LEU A 420 2.39 -12.08 11.61
CA LEU A 420 2.00 -13.42 12.06
C LEU A 420 2.44 -13.66 13.52
N LEU A 421 3.72 -13.44 13.80
CA LEU A 421 4.35 -13.72 15.09
C LEU A 421 3.94 -12.73 16.19
N SER A 422 3.15 -11.72 15.87
CA SER A 422 2.50 -10.78 16.80
C SER A 422 1.06 -11.17 17.14
N SER A 423 0.47 -12.13 16.40
CA SER A 423 -0.94 -12.47 16.51
C SER A 423 -1.20 -13.56 17.55
N GLU A 424 -2.37 -13.52 18.18
CA GLU A 424 -2.81 -14.52 19.15
C GLU A 424 -2.81 -15.93 18.53
N GLY A 425 -2.37 -16.93 19.29
CA GLY A 425 -2.18 -18.30 18.81
C GLY A 425 -0.90 -18.52 17.98
N TYR A 426 -0.26 -17.46 17.50
CA TYR A 426 1.00 -17.52 16.72
C TYR A 426 2.16 -16.75 17.35
N PHE A 427 1.95 -16.13 18.50
CA PHE A 427 2.88 -15.21 19.13
C PHE A 427 4.27 -15.80 19.40
N ARG A 428 5.34 -15.11 19.01
CA ARG A 428 6.74 -15.54 19.25
C ARG A 428 7.63 -14.38 19.69
N LYS A 429 7.64 -14.13 21.00
CA LYS A 429 8.40 -13.03 21.65
C LYS A 429 9.86 -12.94 21.20
N ALA A 430 10.60 -14.05 21.22
CA ALA A 430 12.04 -14.05 20.92
C ALA A 430 12.34 -13.61 19.48
N ALA A 431 11.54 -14.06 18.52
CA ALA A 431 11.66 -13.66 17.12
C ALA A 431 11.33 -12.17 16.94
N LEU A 432 10.27 -11.67 17.59
CA LEU A 432 9.93 -10.24 17.56
C LEU A 432 11.05 -9.37 18.15
N ILE A 433 11.60 -9.76 19.30
CA ILE A 433 12.75 -9.06 19.91
C ILE A 433 13.97 -9.07 18.97
N HIS A 434 14.21 -10.17 18.25
CA HIS A 434 15.29 -10.24 17.27
C HIS A 434 15.12 -9.22 16.14
N ILE A 435 13.92 -9.10 15.56
CA ILE A 435 13.61 -8.11 14.53
C ILE A 435 13.94 -6.69 15.02
N VAL A 436 13.54 -6.37 16.26
CA VAL A 436 13.80 -5.05 16.86
C VAL A 436 15.30 -4.83 17.13
N LYS A 437 16.06 -5.88 17.46
CA LYS A 437 17.49 -5.78 17.79
C LYS A 437 18.40 -5.65 16.58
N ALA A 438 17.96 -6.10 15.39
CA ALA A 438 18.81 -6.26 14.21
C ALA A 438 19.68 -5.00 13.95
N PRO A 439 21.01 -5.16 13.79
CA PRO A 439 21.95 -4.04 13.71
C PRO A 439 21.94 -3.28 12.37
N ALA A 440 21.34 -3.83 11.32
CA ALA A 440 21.31 -3.25 9.96
C ALA A 440 20.15 -2.25 9.75
N LYS A 441 19.94 -1.30 10.67
CA LYS A 441 18.84 -0.31 10.58
C LYS A 441 19.24 0.96 9.83
N ASP A 442 19.77 0.81 8.61
CA ASP A 442 20.28 1.97 7.88
C ASP A 442 19.20 2.90 7.33
N SER A 443 17.90 2.55 7.30
CA SER A 443 16.84 3.57 7.05
C SER A 443 15.36 3.14 7.16
N VAL A 444 15.01 1.89 7.47
CA VAL A 444 13.59 1.46 7.39
C VAL A 444 13.18 0.62 8.60
N THR A 445 12.21 1.12 9.36
CA THR A 445 11.79 0.51 10.62
C THR A 445 10.49 -0.29 10.51
N TYR A 446 9.94 -0.51 9.32
CA TYR A 446 8.60 -1.12 9.19
C TYR A 446 8.45 -2.51 9.85
N PRO A 447 9.37 -3.48 9.69
CA PRO A 447 9.30 -4.75 10.43
C PRO A 447 9.40 -4.55 11.95
N SER A 448 10.25 -3.61 12.38
CA SER A 448 10.45 -3.25 13.78
C SER A 448 9.20 -2.58 14.38
N MET A 449 8.51 -1.72 13.61
CA MET A 449 7.24 -1.10 14.00
C MET A 449 6.21 -2.16 14.31
N ILE A 450 6.01 -3.14 13.42
CA ILE A 450 5.07 -4.24 13.62
C ILE A 450 5.49 -5.09 14.81
N ALA A 451 6.77 -5.44 14.92
CA ALA A 451 7.27 -6.28 16.01
C ALA A 451 7.11 -5.60 17.39
N LEU A 452 7.41 -4.31 17.50
CA LEU A 452 7.22 -3.55 18.74
C LEU A 452 5.73 -3.41 19.10
N GLU A 453 4.84 -3.23 18.12
CA GLU A 453 3.38 -3.25 18.35
C GLU A 453 2.92 -4.61 18.88
N GLY A 454 3.42 -5.71 18.31
CA GLY A 454 3.11 -7.06 18.78
C GLY A 454 3.65 -7.40 20.17
N LEU A 455 4.75 -6.77 20.59
CA LEU A 455 5.30 -6.96 21.94
C LEU A 455 4.48 -6.22 23.02
N ARG A 456 3.67 -5.22 22.64
CA ARG A 456 2.87 -4.44 23.59
C ARG A 456 1.93 -5.37 24.37
N GLY A 457 2.02 -5.33 25.70
CA GLY A 457 1.19 -6.16 26.60
C GLY A 457 1.74 -7.56 26.85
N HIS A 458 2.80 -7.97 26.14
CA HIS A 458 3.45 -9.27 26.30
C HIS A 458 4.84 -9.18 26.96
N LEU A 459 5.28 -7.97 27.31
CA LEU A 459 6.56 -7.72 27.96
C LEU A 459 6.41 -7.74 29.48
N THR A 460 7.35 -8.39 30.17
CA THR A 460 7.54 -8.17 31.60
C THR A 460 8.18 -6.80 31.84
N ARG A 461 8.11 -6.30 33.08
CA ARG A 461 8.80 -5.08 33.48
C ARG A 461 10.30 -5.13 33.17
N GLU A 462 10.96 -6.26 33.42
CA GLU A 462 12.41 -6.44 33.18
C GLU A 462 12.76 -6.44 31.69
N GLU A 463 11.95 -7.15 30.89
CA GLU A 463 12.11 -7.15 29.43
C GLU A 463 11.94 -5.74 28.85
N PHE A 464 10.93 -4.99 29.30
CA PHE A 464 10.75 -3.61 28.87
C PHE A 464 11.90 -2.70 29.31
N ARG A 465 12.45 -2.90 30.52
CA ARG A 465 13.64 -2.15 30.98
C ARG A 465 14.85 -2.36 30.07
N THR A 466 14.97 -3.52 29.43
CA THR A 466 16.00 -3.78 28.43
C THR A 466 15.66 -3.11 27.09
N ILE A 467 14.41 -3.21 26.62
CA ILE A 467 13.98 -2.61 25.35
C ILE A 467 14.10 -1.08 25.39
N ARG A 468 13.76 -0.44 26.51
CA ARG A 468 13.84 1.02 26.64
C ARG A 468 15.27 1.57 26.55
N GLU A 469 16.30 0.75 26.78
CA GLU A 469 17.70 1.17 26.57
C GLU A 469 17.99 1.46 25.09
N TRP A 470 17.16 0.95 24.17
CA TRP A 470 17.27 1.22 22.74
C TRP A 470 16.62 2.53 22.33
N PHE A 471 15.92 3.23 23.24
CA PHE A 471 15.12 4.40 22.91
C PHE A 471 15.92 5.49 22.20
N ASP A 472 17.18 5.69 22.57
CA ASP A 472 18.03 6.75 22.00
C ASP A 472 18.46 6.45 20.56
N ARG A 473 18.62 5.15 20.20
CA ARG A 473 18.93 4.71 18.84
C ARG A 473 17.69 4.53 17.95
N CYS A 474 16.50 4.50 18.55
CA CYS A 474 15.25 4.34 17.82
C CYS A 474 14.94 5.59 16.98
N ASP A 475 14.42 5.36 15.77
CA ASP A 475 13.80 6.44 15.01
C ASP A 475 12.46 6.87 15.66
N GLU A 476 11.81 7.87 15.08
CA GLU A 476 10.55 8.40 15.60
C GLU A 476 9.40 7.39 15.56
N TRP A 477 9.35 6.54 14.53
CA TRP A 477 8.36 5.49 14.41
C TRP A 477 8.49 4.47 15.53
N GLU A 478 9.71 4.01 15.79
CA GLU A 478 10.04 3.08 16.86
C GLU A 478 9.83 3.69 18.23
N LYS A 479 10.23 4.96 18.44
CA LYS A 479 10.02 5.67 19.72
C LYS A 479 8.55 5.67 20.13
N ARG A 480 7.62 5.96 19.21
CA ARG A 480 6.17 5.88 19.50
C ARG A 480 5.75 4.48 19.98
N ARG A 481 6.25 3.41 19.36
CA ARG A 481 5.93 2.04 19.81
C ARG A 481 6.57 1.70 21.14
N VAL A 482 7.82 2.10 21.40
CA VAL A 482 8.48 1.89 22.70
C VAL A 482 7.70 2.63 23.80
N ILE A 483 7.21 3.84 23.53
CA ILE A 483 6.33 4.58 24.43
C ILE A 483 5.04 3.79 24.67
N SER A 484 4.42 3.25 23.61
CA SER A 484 3.21 2.43 23.71
C SER A 484 3.41 1.14 24.52
N ALA A 485 4.58 0.50 24.38
CA ALA A 485 4.96 -0.73 25.09
C ALA A 485 5.27 -0.50 26.58
N SER A 486 5.40 0.75 27.02
CA SER A 486 5.69 1.10 28.42
C SER A 486 4.63 0.66 29.41
N ILE A 487 3.44 0.23 28.95
CA ILE A 487 2.40 -0.38 29.78
C ILE A 487 2.89 -1.57 30.61
N ALA A 488 4.03 -2.17 30.28
CA ALA A 488 4.70 -3.21 31.07
C ALA A 488 5.29 -2.70 32.39
N MET A 489 5.44 -1.38 32.58
CA MET A 489 5.93 -0.76 33.81
C MET A 489 4.78 -0.33 34.74
N PRO A 490 5.01 -0.33 36.07
CA PRO A 490 4.11 0.31 37.02
C PRO A 490 3.90 1.79 36.72
N GLU A 491 2.76 2.31 37.16
CA GLU A 491 2.31 3.66 36.82
C GLU A 491 3.31 4.77 37.18
N ASP A 492 3.84 4.76 38.40
CA ASP A 492 4.80 5.78 38.85
C ASP A 492 6.09 5.76 38.04
N GLU A 493 6.56 4.57 37.65
CA GLU A 493 7.73 4.41 36.80
C GLU A 493 7.46 4.90 35.37
N ARG A 494 6.25 4.65 34.82
CA ARG A 494 5.83 5.19 33.52
C ARG A 494 5.79 6.71 33.52
N LYS A 495 5.25 7.34 34.58
CA LYS A 495 5.23 8.81 34.74
C LYS A 495 6.64 9.38 34.78
N ALA A 496 7.52 8.80 35.60
CA ALA A 496 8.90 9.23 35.72
C ALA A 496 9.64 9.13 34.38
N TRP A 497 9.46 8.01 33.67
CA TRP A 497 10.06 7.80 32.36
C TRP A 497 9.49 8.77 31.30
N GLY A 498 8.17 9.00 31.28
CA GLY A 498 7.53 10.00 30.41
C GLY A 498 8.11 11.41 30.58
N ARG A 499 8.38 11.84 31.81
CA ARG A 499 9.07 13.12 32.09
C ARG A 499 10.50 13.14 31.56
N ALA A 500 11.22 12.01 31.67
CA ALA A 500 12.60 11.90 31.21
C ALA A 500 12.71 11.97 29.67
N ILE A 501 11.80 11.33 28.94
CA ILE A 501 11.87 11.26 27.47
C ILE A 501 11.22 12.46 26.76
N LYS A 502 10.27 13.15 27.39
CA LYS A 502 9.53 14.27 26.75
C LYS A 502 10.46 15.32 26.09
N PRO A 503 11.56 15.78 26.73
CA PRO A 503 12.47 16.73 26.10
C PRO A 503 13.11 16.23 24.79
N MET A 504 13.23 14.91 24.62
CA MET A 504 13.84 14.27 23.45
C MET A 504 12.87 14.12 22.27
N LEU A 505 11.59 14.43 22.46
CA LEU A 505 10.51 14.17 21.50
C LEU A 505 9.98 15.43 20.80
N GLN A 506 10.57 16.60 21.07
CA GLN A 506 10.03 17.89 20.60
C GLN A 506 9.85 18.01 19.07
N ALA A 507 10.59 17.24 18.29
CA ALA A 507 10.46 17.19 16.83
C ALA A 507 9.32 16.29 16.32
N ASP A 508 8.72 15.48 17.19
CA ASP A 508 7.62 14.57 16.90
C ASP A 508 6.40 14.94 17.75
N PHE A 509 5.40 15.53 17.09
CA PHE A 509 4.15 15.94 17.71
C PHE A 509 3.43 14.75 18.37
N LEU A 510 3.31 13.62 17.68
CA LEU A 510 2.54 12.48 18.17
C LEU A 510 3.25 11.83 19.37
N ALA A 511 4.56 11.62 19.28
CA ALA A 511 5.33 11.09 20.40
C ALA A 511 5.31 12.02 21.62
N THR A 512 5.36 13.34 21.40
CA THR A 512 5.20 14.34 22.48
C THR A 512 3.85 14.19 23.17
N LYS A 513 2.75 14.04 22.40
CA LYS A 513 1.41 13.81 22.98
C LYS A 513 1.33 12.50 23.76
N MET A 514 1.96 11.43 23.26
CA MET A 514 2.04 10.17 24.02
C MET A 514 2.78 10.34 25.36
N ALA A 515 3.90 11.06 25.37
CA ALA A 515 4.63 11.35 26.61
C ALA A 515 3.82 12.23 27.57
N GLU A 516 3.07 13.22 27.07
CA GLU A 516 2.13 14.01 27.88
C GLU A 516 1.04 13.16 28.50
N ASN A 517 0.46 12.24 27.72
CA ASN A 517 -0.58 11.33 28.21
C ASN A 517 -0.04 10.34 29.26
N LEU A 518 1.22 9.91 29.14
CA LEU A 518 1.90 9.13 30.19
C LEU A 518 2.05 9.92 31.50
N ILE A 519 2.38 11.21 31.41
CA ILE A 519 2.57 12.09 32.58
C ILE A 519 1.23 12.40 33.27
N ARG A 520 0.14 12.51 32.50
CA ARG A 520 -1.19 12.93 32.95
C ARG A 520 -2.16 11.78 33.28
N GLU A 521 -1.72 10.52 33.20
CA GLU A 521 -2.54 9.32 33.47
C GLU A 521 -3.65 9.01 32.44
N LEU A 522 -3.62 9.60 31.24
CA LEU A 522 -4.71 9.44 30.25
C LEU A 522 -4.55 8.20 29.34
N MET A 523 -3.45 7.44 29.46
CA MET A 523 -3.12 6.32 28.55
C MET A 523 -3.82 5.00 28.86
N SER A 524 -4.56 4.85 29.97
CA SER A 524 -5.16 3.56 30.34
C SER A 524 -6.32 3.13 29.42
N ASN A 525 -6.98 4.07 28.73
CA ASN A 525 -8.23 3.82 28.00
C ASN A 525 -8.12 3.96 26.47
N LEU A 526 -6.96 4.33 25.93
CA LEU A 526 -6.74 4.26 24.48
C LEU A 526 -6.47 2.79 24.12
N VAL A 527 -7.53 2.06 23.79
CA VAL A 527 -7.44 0.74 23.15
C VAL A 527 -6.85 0.98 21.76
N TYR A 528 -5.53 1.01 21.67
CA TYR A 528 -4.82 0.90 20.40
C TYR A 528 -5.14 -0.50 19.89
N GLY A 529 -6.04 -0.58 18.91
CA GLY A 529 -6.55 -1.85 18.39
C GLY A 529 -5.39 -2.78 18.08
N GLY A 530 -5.31 -3.89 18.83
CA GLY A 530 -4.55 -5.05 18.40
C GLY A 530 -5.11 -5.52 17.07
N TRP A 531 -4.29 -6.25 16.30
CA TRP A 531 -4.70 -6.89 15.07
C TRP A 531 -5.87 -7.86 15.34
N SER A 532 -7.10 -7.37 15.32
CA SER A 532 -8.30 -8.22 15.30
C SER A 532 -8.60 -8.56 13.84
N ALA A 533 -8.72 -9.85 13.56
CA ALA A 533 -8.94 -10.43 12.23
C ALA A 533 -10.31 -10.09 11.59
N GLY A 534 -11.07 -9.13 12.15
CA GLY A 534 -12.48 -8.93 11.84
C GLY A 534 -12.84 -7.68 11.02
N ASN A 535 -11.91 -6.76 10.74
CA ASN A 535 -12.22 -5.50 10.03
C ASN A 535 -11.64 -5.42 8.62
N GLU A 536 -11.65 -6.54 7.90
CA GLU A 536 -11.46 -6.53 6.45
C GLU A 536 -12.76 -6.21 5.73
N LYS A 537 -13.12 -4.92 5.72
CA LYS A 537 -13.85 -4.39 4.57
C LYS A 537 -12.80 -3.91 3.56
N ALA A 538 -12.61 -4.75 2.54
CA ALA A 538 -11.97 -4.50 1.26
C ALA A 538 -11.39 -3.07 1.07
N VAL A 539 -10.10 -2.90 1.38
CA VAL A 539 -9.23 -1.96 0.65
C VAL A 539 -8.62 -2.74 -0.52
N ALA A 540 -9.49 -3.32 -1.34
CA ALA A 540 -9.14 -3.88 -2.62
C ALA A 540 -9.71 -2.92 -3.66
N VAL A 541 -8.81 -2.19 -4.32
CA VAL A 541 -9.09 -1.34 -5.47
C VAL A 541 -9.88 -0.06 -5.14
N SER A 542 -9.15 1.00 -4.81
CA SER A 542 -9.56 2.39 -5.06
C SER A 542 -8.44 3.18 -5.71
#